data_AF-A0AB35YY38-F1
#
_entry.id   AF-A0AB35YY38-F1
#
_cell.length_a   1.000
_cell.length_b   1.000
_cell.length_c   1.000
_cell.angle_alpha   90.00
_cell.angle_beta   90.00
_cell.angle_gamma   90.00
#
_symmetry.space_group_name_H-M   'P 1'
#
loop_
_entity.id
_entity.type
_entity.pdbx_description
1 polymer ?
#
loop_
_entity_poly.entity_id
_entity_poly.type
_entity_poly.pdbx_seq_one_letter_code
_entity_poly.pdbx_strand_id
1 'polypeptide(L)'
;MDVIIVSKTHMSSAACVGGVLANGRFVRLLNSDGYNQGSDTDLEVGDVYTITFSERTGKTPPHVEDILVHSREHKFSFSSIEKMVEYLTDKLKVKIWRGSPDVLFDGKLNWTNSGSGYINEENGICDNSVGFWISDRDLSKKNFYEKTRYSYPNINGWRSLPFVGYGNEVEVIPSGTLIRVSLARWWDTNGTTENRCSLQLSGWYGLPEPETKNDDEDDDLPF
;
A
#
# COMPACT_ATOMS: atom_id res chain seq x y z
N MET A 1 8.84 -19.60 7.64
CA MET A 1 8.11 -19.48 6.36
C MET A 1 8.67 -18.28 5.62
N ASP A 2 8.80 -18.34 4.30
CA ASP A 2 9.33 -17.21 3.53
C ASP A 2 8.24 -16.15 3.33
N VAL A 3 8.65 -14.88 3.44
CA VAL A 3 7.81 -13.70 3.20
C VAL A 3 8.53 -12.76 2.25
N ILE A 4 7.80 -12.27 1.24
CA ILE A 4 8.24 -11.22 0.33
C ILE A 4 7.73 -9.90 0.86
N ILE A 5 8.60 -8.92 1.07
CA ILE A 5 8.19 -7.57 1.47
C ILE A 5 7.68 -6.83 0.24
N VAL A 6 6.43 -6.38 0.31
CA VAL A 6 5.74 -5.76 -0.83
C VAL A 6 5.36 -4.31 -0.57
N SER A 7 5.34 -3.85 0.68
CA SER A 7 4.98 -2.47 0.98
C SER A 7 5.58 -1.99 2.30
N LYS A 8 5.92 -0.71 2.34
CA LYS A 8 6.31 0.03 3.54
C LYS A 8 5.55 1.36 3.51
N THR A 9 4.77 1.65 4.55
CA THR A 9 3.91 2.85 4.60
C THR A 9 4.08 3.61 5.91
N HIS A 10 4.01 4.94 5.85
CA HIS A 10 4.16 5.81 7.01
C HIS A 10 3.04 5.62 8.03
N MET A 11 3.40 5.47 9.31
CA MET A 11 2.49 5.43 10.45
C MET A 11 3.00 6.33 11.57
N SER A 12 2.80 7.64 11.46
CA SER A 12 3.32 8.61 12.45
C SER A 12 4.82 8.40 12.70
N SER A 13 5.23 7.84 13.85
CA SER A 13 6.62 7.54 14.22
C SER A 13 7.05 6.10 13.93
N ALA A 14 6.26 5.33 13.18
CA ALA A 14 6.48 3.93 12.88
C ALA A 14 6.28 3.63 11.38
N ALA A 15 6.71 2.45 10.96
CA ALA A 15 6.47 1.91 9.61
C ALA A 15 5.51 0.71 9.70
N CYS A 16 4.48 0.72 8.86
CA CYS A 16 3.69 -0.49 8.60
C CYS A 16 4.32 -1.22 7.41
N VAL A 17 4.75 -2.46 7.66
CA VAL A 17 5.38 -3.31 6.65
C VAL A 17 4.42 -4.43 6.26
N GLY A 18 4.10 -4.50 4.97
CA GLY A 18 3.23 -5.50 4.38
C GLY A 18 4.04 -6.52 3.58
N GLY A 19 3.66 -7.79 3.70
CA GLY A 19 4.29 -8.89 2.99
C GLY A 19 3.30 -9.86 2.36
N VAL A 20 3.84 -10.72 1.50
CA VAL A 20 3.14 -11.88 0.94
C VAL A 20 3.94 -13.12 1.30
N LEU A 21 3.32 -14.05 2.03
CA LEU A 21 3.94 -15.33 2.35
C LEU A 21 4.08 -16.19 1.09
N ALA A 22 4.99 -17.16 1.11
CA ALA A 22 5.23 -18.08 -0.01
C ALA A 22 4.01 -18.92 -0.45
N ASN A 23 2.90 -18.90 0.30
CA ASN A 23 1.61 -19.50 -0.09
C ASN A 23 0.61 -18.47 -0.65
N GLY A 24 1.03 -17.24 -0.94
CA GLY A 24 0.19 -16.16 -1.45
C GLY A 24 -0.61 -15.39 -0.40
N ARG A 25 -0.50 -15.74 0.89
CA ARG A 25 -1.23 -15.05 1.96
C ARG A 25 -0.63 -13.68 2.26
N PHE A 26 -1.48 -12.66 2.32
CA PHE A 26 -1.11 -11.33 2.80
C PHE A 26 -0.85 -11.31 4.31
N VAL A 27 0.21 -10.62 4.72
CA VAL A 27 0.58 -10.41 6.12
C VAL A 27 1.00 -8.96 6.38
N ARG A 28 0.80 -8.49 7.60
CA ARG A 28 1.41 -7.26 8.15
C ARG A 28 2.36 -7.65 9.27
N LEU A 29 3.62 -7.25 9.14
CA LEU A 29 4.69 -7.67 10.06
C LEU A 29 4.73 -6.71 11.25
N LEU A 30 4.23 -7.16 12.39
CA LEU A 30 4.45 -6.51 13.68
C LEU A 30 5.68 -7.13 14.36
N ASN A 31 6.28 -6.41 15.30
CA ASN A 31 7.30 -6.99 16.17
C ASN A 31 6.67 -8.00 17.15
N SER A 32 7.50 -8.70 17.92
CA SER A 32 7.06 -9.72 18.88
C SER A 32 6.07 -9.21 19.93
N ASP A 33 6.15 -7.91 20.24
CA ASP A 33 5.31 -7.23 21.24
C ASP A 33 4.00 -6.67 20.63
N GLY A 34 3.78 -6.83 19.33
CA GLY A 34 2.57 -6.39 18.63
C GLY A 34 2.56 -4.92 18.19
N TYR A 35 3.72 -4.26 18.23
CA TYR A 35 3.89 -2.91 17.68
C TYR A 35 4.29 -2.96 16.20
N ASN A 36 4.03 -1.86 15.49
CA ASN A 36 4.54 -1.65 14.13
C ASN A 36 6.08 -1.60 14.14
N GLN A 37 6.68 -1.73 12.97
CA GLN A 37 8.14 -1.64 12.82
C GLN A 37 8.62 -0.21 13.10
N GLY A 38 9.88 -0.08 13.51
CA GLY A 38 10.54 1.22 13.60
C GLY A 38 10.53 1.94 12.26
N SER A 39 10.48 3.28 12.26
CA SER A 39 10.56 4.07 11.02
C SER A 39 11.88 3.85 10.26
N ASP A 40 12.91 3.41 10.97
CA ASP A 40 14.26 3.06 10.51
C ASP A 40 14.42 1.57 10.18
N THR A 41 13.33 0.81 10.06
CA THR A 41 13.38 -0.61 9.69
C THR A 41 14.10 -0.82 8.35
N ASP A 42 14.98 -1.83 8.33
CA ASP A 42 15.70 -2.36 7.17
C ASP A 42 14.86 -3.27 6.26
N LEU A 43 13.55 -3.40 6.51
CA LEU A 43 12.65 -4.20 5.67
C LEU A 43 12.31 -3.41 4.40
N GLU A 44 12.93 -3.78 3.28
CA GLU A 44 12.76 -3.09 2.00
C GLU A 44 11.90 -3.88 1.00
N VAL A 45 11.16 -3.15 0.16
CA VAL A 45 10.31 -3.75 -0.87
C VAL A 45 11.19 -4.51 -1.87
N GLY A 46 10.87 -5.77 -2.13
CA GLY A 46 11.71 -6.66 -2.94
C GLY A 46 12.60 -7.61 -2.13
N ASP A 47 12.68 -7.43 -0.82
CA ASP A 47 13.39 -8.38 0.05
C ASP A 47 12.56 -9.61 0.37
N VAL A 48 13.26 -10.74 0.55
CA VAL A 48 12.70 -12.01 0.98
C VAL A 48 13.36 -12.45 2.28
N TYR A 49 12.53 -12.68 3.30
CA TYR A 49 12.97 -13.15 4.61
C TYR A 49 12.37 -14.51 4.93
N THR A 50 13.13 -15.35 5.61
CA THR A 50 12.59 -16.51 6.32
C THR A 50 12.18 -16.04 7.72
N ILE A 51 10.89 -16.14 8.06
CA ILE A 51 10.37 -15.67 9.35
C ILE A 51 9.80 -16.81 10.21
N THR A 52 9.89 -16.64 11.53
CA THR A 52 9.04 -17.33 12.50
C THR A 52 8.05 -16.33 13.09
N PHE A 53 6.79 -16.73 13.20
CA PHE A 53 5.74 -15.82 13.65
C PHE A 53 4.59 -16.55 14.33
N SER A 54 3.77 -15.78 15.04
CA SER A 54 2.46 -16.21 15.54
C SER A 54 1.36 -15.26 15.05
N GLU A 55 0.13 -15.74 15.01
CA GLU A 55 -1.03 -14.90 14.69
C GLU A 55 -1.29 -13.89 15.81
N ARG A 56 -1.54 -12.63 15.46
CA ARG A 56 -2.07 -11.66 16.42
C ARG A 56 -3.49 -12.08 16.83
N THR A 57 -3.79 -12.04 18.12
CA THR A 57 -5.13 -12.28 18.65
C THR A 57 -5.99 -11.01 18.59
N GLY A 58 -7.32 -11.15 18.62
CA GLY A 58 -8.24 -10.00 18.64
C GLY A 58 -8.25 -9.17 17.34
N LYS A 59 -8.03 -9.82 16.20
CA LYS A 59 -8.09 -9.16 14.88
C LYS A 59 -9.53 -8.86 14.51
N THR A 60 -9.77 -7.65 14.01
CA THR A 60 -11.08 -7.22 13.49
C THR A 60 -11.03 -7.19 11.97
N PRO A 61 -11.85 -7.98 11.25
CA PRO A 61 -11.97 -7.89 9.80
C PRO A 61 -12.23 -6.45 9.34
N PRO A 62 -11.68 -6.01 8.19
CA PRO A 62 -10.87 -6.79 7.24
C PRO A 62 -9.38 -6.92 7.63
N HIS A 63 -8.94 -6.40 8.77
CA HIS A 63 -7.54 -6.37 9.21
C HIS A 63 -7.12 -7.68 9.89
N VAL A 64 -7.12 -8.77 9.12
CA VAL A 64 -6.79 -10.12 9.60
C VAL A 64 -5.35 -10.56 9.32
N GLU A 65 -4.56 -9.69 8.71
CA GLU A 65 -3.20 -9.97 8.21
C GLU A 65 -2.10 -9.80 9.26
N ASP A 66 -2.41 -9.23 10.43
CA ASP A 66 -1.42 -8.95 11.48
C ASP A 66 -0.78 -10.25 12.02
N ILE A 67 0.55 -10.31 11.96
CA ILE A 67 1.38 -11.37 12.55
C ILE A 67 2.43 -10.77 13.47
N LEU A 68 2.81 -11.51 14.51
CA LEU A 68 3.88 -11.16 15.45
C LEU A 68 5.15 -11.90 15.03
N VAL A 69 6.14 -11.17 14.52
CA VAL A 69 7.41 -11.74 14.05
C VAL A 69 8.35 -11.95 15.23
N HIS A 70 8.81 -13.20 15.43
CA HIS A 70 9.73 -13.59 16.51
C HIS A 70 11.18 -13.63 16.03
N SER A 71 11.38 -14.07 14.79
CA SER A 71 12.69 -14.03 14.13
C SER A 71 12.53 -13.83 12.63
N ARG A 72 13.56 -13.23 12.03
CA ARG A 72 13.68 -13.05 10.58
C ARG A 72 15.13 -13.23 10.16
N GLU A 73 15.33 -13.88 9.03
CA GLU A 73 16.62 -14.07 8.39
C GLU A 73 16.48 -13.61 6.93
N HIS A 74 17.29 -12.62 6.52
CA HIS A 74 17.31 -12.19 5.12
C HIS A 74 17.83 -13.33 4.25
N LYS A 75 17.10 -13.65 3.19
CA LYS A 75 17.42 -14.76 2.30
C LYS A 75 18.03 -14.28 0.99
N PHE A 76 17.35 -13.33 0.35
CA PHE A 76 17.80 -12.64 -0.84
C PHE A 76 16.91 -11.43 -1.12
N SER A 77 17.33 -10.58 -2.05
CA SER A 77 16.50 -9.53 -2.65
C SER A 77 16.28 -9.85 -4.12
N PHE A 78 15.09 -9.58 -4.64
CA PHE A 78 14.86 -9.73 -6.07
C PHE A 78 15.82 -8.83 -6.86
N SER A 79 16.38 -9.34 -7.96
CA SER A 79 17.35 -8.57 -8.74
C SER A 79 16.73 -7.33 -9.43
N SER A 80 15.41 -7.28 -9.51
CA SER A 80 14.64 -6.11 -9.93
C SER A 80 13.20 -6.21 -9.44
N ILE A 81 12.49 -5.08 -9.41
CA ILE A 81 11.08 -5.02 -9.02
C ILE A 81 10.20 -5.80 -10.00
N GLU A 82 10.55 -5.81 -11.29
CA GLU A 82 9.82 -6.55 -12.33
C GLU A 82 9.82 -8.05 -12.03
N LYS A 83 10.97 -8.61 -11.63
CA LYS A 83 11.04 -10.04 -11.25
C LYS A 83 10.25 -10.36 -9.99
N MET A 84 10.19 -9.45 -9.04
CA MET A 84 9.30 -9.60 -7.87
C MET A 84 7.83 -9.63 -8.32
N VAL A 85 7.44 -8.70 -9.19
CA VAL A 85 6.09 -8.63 -9.74
C VAL A 85 5.73 -9.92 -10.49
N GLU A 86 6.58 -10.38 -11.41
CA GLU A 86 6.42 -11.66 -12.12
C GLU A 86 6.25 -12.83 -11.16
N TYR A 87 7.04 -12.88 -10.07
CA TYR A 87 6.90 -13.94 -9.07
C TYR A 87 5.55 -13.88 -8.35
N LEU A 88 5.12 -12.69 -7.93
CA LEU A 88 3.82 -12.49 -7.28
C LEU A 88 2.67 -12.90 -8.21
N THR A 89 2.72 -12.53 -9.49
CA THR A 89 1.64 -12.78 -10.45
C THR A 89 1.61 -14.21 -10.99
N ASP A 90 2.76 -14.76 -11.34
CA ASP A 90 2.81 -15.99 -12.14
C ASP A 90 3.04 -17.23 -11.27
N LYS A 91 3.83 -17.08 -10.19
CA LYS A 91 4.11 -18.18 -9.26
C LYS A 91 3.11 -18.22 -8.12
N LEU A 92 2.92 -17.11 -7.41
CA LEU A 92 1.99 -17.06 -6.27
C LEU A 92 0.54 -16.85 -6.70
N LYS A 93 0.31 -16.36 -7.93
CA LYS A 93 -1.04 -16.09 -8.46
C LYS A 93 -1.88 -15.24 -7.51
N VAL A 94 -1.24 -14.23 -6.91
CA VAL A 94 -1.94 -13.32 -6.00
C VAL A 94 -3.09 -12.65 -6.74
N LYS A 95 -4.19 -12.42 -6.03
CA LYS A 95 -5.35 -11.73 -6.59
C LYS A 95 -4.99 -10.29 -6.94
N ILE A 96 -5.30 -9.90 -8.17
CA ILE A 96 -5.14 -8.52 -8.68
C ILE A 96 -6.47 -8.05 -9.21
N TRP A 97 -6.99 -6.96 -8.65
CA TRP A 97 -8.16 -6.28 -9.21
C TRP A 97 -7.75 -5.52 -10.48
N ARG A 98 -8.62 -5.48 -11.49
CA ARG A 98 -8.34 -4.84 -12.78
C ARG A 98 -9.51 -3.96 -13.21
N GLY A 99 -9.22 -2.78 -13.74
CA GLY A 99 -10.24 -1.81 -14.18
C GLY A 99 -10.40 -0.64 -13.22
N SER A 100 -11.59 -0.06 -13.20
CA SER A 100 -11.87 1.12 -12.37
C SER A 100 -11.73 0.85 -10.86
N PRO A 101 -11.52 1.88 -10.02
CA PRO A 101 -11.44 1.72 -8.57
C PRO A 101 -12.67 1.06 -7.93
N ASP A 102 -13.82 1.06 -8.60
CA ASP A 102 -15.07 0.46 -8.09
C ASP A 102 -14.98 -1.07 -7.97
N VAL A 103 -13.98 -1.74 -8.58
CA VAL A 103 -13.77 -3.20 -8.43
C VAL A 103 -12.94 -3.57 -7.19
N LEU A 104 -12.30 -2.59 -6.54
CA LEU A 104 -11.43 -2.83 -5.40
C LEU A 104 -12.20 -3.42 -4.23
N PHE A 105 -11.54 -4.32 -3.48
CA PHE A 105 -12.14 -5.02 -2.35
C PHE A 105 -13.45 -5.72 -2.72
N ASP A 106 -13.49 -6.28 -3.94
CA ASP A 106 -14.61 -7.04 -4.48
C ASP A 106 -15.91 -6.23 -4.59
N GLY A 107 -15.76 -4.94 -4.91
CA GLY A 107 -16.88 -4.03 -5.08
C GLY A 107 -17.52 -3.55 -3.77
N LYS A 108 -16.88 -3.80 -2.63
CA LYS A 108 -17.40 -3.42 -1.30
C LYS A 108 -17.11 -1.97 -0.90
N LEU A 109 -16.38 -1.21 -1.72
CA LEU A 109 -16.12 0.20 -1.45
C LEU A 109 -17.38 1.05 -1.62
N ASN A 110 -17.63 1.89 -0.63
CA ASN A 110 -18.44 3.08 -0.74
C ASN A 110 -17.56 4.26 -1.16
N TRP A 111 -18.18 5.27 -1.77
CA TRP A 111 -17.51 6.49 -2.20
C TRP A 111 -18.23 7.72 -1.67
N THR A 112 -17.47 8.67 -1.12
CA THR A 112 -18.01 9.98 -0.75
C THR A 112 -18.25 10.84 -1.99
N ASN A 113 -19.05 11.90 -1.85
CA ASN A 113 -19.21 12.92 -2.90
C ASN A 113 -17.87 13.59 -3.28
N SER A 114 -16.91 13.62 -2.35
CA SER A 114 -15.55 14.14 -2.57
C SER A 114 -14.59 13.12 -3.21
N GLY A 115 -15.06 11.91 -3.51
CA GLY A 115 -14.30 10.87 -4.21
C GLY A 115 -13.43 9.98 -3.31
N SER A 116 -13.54 10.08 -1.99
CA SER A 116 -12.78 9.21 -1.07
C SER A 116 -13.49 7.86 -0.93
N GLY A 117 -12.72 6.77 -1.08
CA GLY A 117 -13.21 5.41 -0.94
C GLY A 117 -13.11 4.90 0.50
N TYR A 118 -14.06 4.08 0.93
CA TYR A 118 -14.03 3.44 2.25
C TYR A 118 -14.90 2.18 2.26
N ILE A 119 -14.68 1.28 3.22
CA ILE A 119 -15.69 0.28 3.60
C ILE A 119 -16.30 0.64 4.95
N ASN A 120 -17.51 0.17 5.19
CA ASN A 120 -18.17 0.17 6.49
C ASN A 120 -18.88 -1.19 6.68
N GLU A 121 -19.45 -1.44 7.86
CA GLU A 121 -20.15 -2.70 8.12
C GLU A 121 -21.40 -2.90 7.22
N GLU A 122 -22.07 -1.82 6.84
CA GLU A 122 -23.33 -1.86 6.08
C GLU A 122 -23.17 -2.44 4.67
N ASN A 123 -22.08 -2.11 3.97
CA ASN A 123 -21.82 -2.60 2.61
C ASN A 123 -21.00 -3.92 2.59
N GLY A 124 -20.81 -4.52 3.77
CA GLY A 124 -20.10 -5.76 3.96
C GLY A 124 -18.59 -5.61 4.12
N ILE A 125 -17.99 -6.62 4.76
CA ILE A 125 -16.55 -6.65 5.06
C ILE A 125 -15.81 -7.50 4.03
N CYS A 126 -14.69 -7.01 3.51
CA CYS A 126 -13.79 -7.76 2.64
C CYS A 126 -12.92 -8.76 3.42
N ASP A 127 -12.45 -9.80 2.74
CA ASP A 127 -11.66 -10.88 3.38
C ASP A 127 -10.27 -10.42 3.82
N ASN A 128 -9.77 -9.38 3.18
CA ASN A 128 -8.48 -8.77 3.43
C ASN A 128 -8.56 -7.26 3.19
N SER A 129 -7.81 -6.54 4.00
CA SER A 129 -7.68 -5.09 4.02
C SER A 129 -6.58 -4.57 3.11
N VAL A 130 -5.93 -5.44 2.35
CA VAL A 130 -4.80 -5.08 1.49
C VAL A 130 -4.82 -5.89 0.19
N GLY A 131 -4.52 -5.29 -0.96
CA GLY A 131 -4.25 -6.07 -2.18
C GLY A 131 -3.59 -5.28 -3.30
N PHE A 132 -3.66 -5.86 -4.50
CA PHE A 132 -3.05 -5.30 -5.70
C PHE A 132 -4.10 -4.88 -6.72
N TRP A 133 -3.81 -3.84 -7.47
CA TRP A 133 -4.70 -3.25 -8.45
C TRP A 133 -3.95 -2.83 -9.70
N ILE A 134 -4.53 -3.08 -10.87
CA ILE A 134 -4.10 -2.51 -12.14
C ILE A 134 -5.24 -1.64 -12.65
N SER A 135 -5.00 -0.33 -12.64
CA SER A 135 -5.93 0.67 -13.16
C SER A 135 -6.01 0.58 -14.69
N ASP A 136 -7.20 0.79 -15.24
CA ASP A 136 -7.48 0.97 -16.68
C ASP A 136 -7.28 2.41 -17.16
N ARG A 137 -6.93 3.33 -16.25
CA ARG A 137 -6.63 4.73 -16.55
C ARG A 137 -5.44 5.23 -15.75
N ASP A 138 -4.81 6.27 -16.24
CA ASP A 138 -3.76 6.99 -15.53
C ASP A 138 -4.33 7.61 -14.24
N LEU A 139 -3.51 7.64 -13.19
CA LEU A 139 -3.80 8.39 -11.97
C LEU A 139 -2.88 9.59 -11.91
N SER A 140 -3.45 10.78 -11.76
CA SER A 140 -2.66 12.02 -11.63
C SER A 140 -2.46 12.37 -10.17
N LYS A 141 -1.25 12.80 -9.82
CA LYS A 141 -0.93 13.36 -8.51
C LYS A 141 -1.74 14.64 -8.27
N LYS A 142 -2.21 14.81 -7.04
CA LYS A 142 -2.86 16.00 -6.52
C LYS A 142 -2.42 16.22 -5.08
N ASN A 143 -2.09 17.46 -4.73
CA ASN A 143 -1.76 17.84 -3.37
C ASN A 143 -2.97 18.52 -2.73
N PHE A 144 -3.42 17.99 -1.59
CA PHE A 144 -4.51 18.56 -0.80
C PHE A 144 -4.04 18.70 0.64
N TYR A 145 -4.00 19.93 1.16
CA TYR A 145 -3.55 20.21 2.54
C TYR A 145 -2.22 19.52 2.88
N GLU A 146 -1.22 19.67 2.00
CA GLU A 146 0.12 19.07 2.14
C GLU A 146 0.14 17.54 2.13
N LYS A 147 -0.98 16.90 1.77
CA LYS A 147 -1.05 15.45 1.60
C LYS A 147 -1.19 15.09 0.13
N THR A 148 -0.30 14.23 -0.32
CA THR A 148 -0.34 13.67 -1.67
C THR A 148 -1.48 12.69 -1.82
N ARG A 149 -2.25 12.85 -2.88
CA ARG A 149 -3.32 11.95 -3.29
C ARG A 149 -3.21 11.68 -4.78
N TYR A 150 -3.61 10.48 -5.19
CA TYR A 150 -3.71 10.12 -6.60
C TYR A 150 -5.17 10.12 -7.03
N SER A 151 -5.44 10.84 -8.12
CA SER A 151 -6.78 11.04 -8.66
C SER A 151 -7.00 10.17 -9.88
N TYR A 152 -7.99 9.28 -9.80
CA TYR A 152 -8.49 8.53 -10.94
C TYR A 152 -9.63 9.31 -11.64
N PRO A 153 -9.56 9.53 -12.96
CA PRO A 153 -10.57 10.30 -13.69
C PRO A 153 -11.83 9.45 -13.95
N ASN A 154 -12.99 9.92 -13.52
CA ASN A 154 -14.29 9.30 -13.80
C ASN A 154 -15.21 10.29 -14.55
N ILE A 155 -16.12 9.78 -15.39
CA ILE A 155 -17.06 10.60 -16.18
C ILE A 155 -18.03 11.37 -15.26
N ASN A 156 -18.37 10.78 -14.11
CA ASN A 156 -19.33 11.35 -13.14
C ASN A 156 -18.65 11.83 -11.84
N GLY A 157 -17.36 12.17 -11.86
CA GLY A 157 -16.61 12.67 -10.71
C GLY A 157 -15.14 12.25 -10.72
N TRP A 158 -14.45 12.34 -9.58
CA TRP A 158 -13.11 11.77 -9.43
C TRP A 158 -13.07 10.78 -8.26
N ARG A 159 -12.15 9.82 -8.31
CA ARG A 159 -11.78 9.03 -7.13
C ARG A 159 -10.44 9.51 -6.63
N SER A 160 -10.32 9.77 -5.34
CA SER A 160 -9.11 10.31 -4.72
C SER A 160 -8.60 9.34 -3.67
N LEU A 161 -7.38 8.83 -3.90
CA LEU A 161 -6.73 7.88 -3.03
C LEU A 161 -5.56 8.58 -2.31
N PRO A 162 -5.57 8.73 -0.99
CA PRO A 162 -4.43 9.26 -0.25
C PRO A 162 -3.22 8.34 -0.40
N PHE A 163 -2.05 8.92 -0.68
CA PHE A 163 -0.79 8.20 -0.73
C PHE A 163 -0.18 8.08 0.67
N VAL A 164 0.28 6.88 1.03
CA VAL A 164 0.88 6.60 2.34
C VAL A 164 2.19 5.82 2.27
N GLY A 165 2.68 5.50 1.07
CA GLY A 165 3.91 4.75 0.88
C GLY A 165 5.17 5.58 1.14
N TYR A 166 6.31 4.90 1.31
CA TYR A 166 7.64 5.51 1.42
C TYR A 166 8.29 5.86 0.07
N GLY A 167 7.73 5.37 -1.05
CA GLY A 167 8.31 5.58 -2.37
C GLY A 167 8.22 7.03 -2.85
N ASN A 168 9.15 7.42 -3.72
CA ASN A 168 9.17 8.75 -4.32
C ASN A 168 7.89 9.02 -5.12
N GLU A 169 7.24 10.14 -4.85
CA GLU A 169 6.00 10.52 -5.50
C GLU A 169 6.21 10.86 -6.99
N VAL A 170 5.40 10.28 -7.87
CA VAL A 170 5.39 10.57 -9.31
C VAL A 170 4.19 11.42 -9.70
N GLU A 171 4.31 12.25 -10.74
CA GLU A 171 3.21 13.09 -11.23
C GLU A 171 2.05 12.29 -11.83
N VAL A 172 2.36 11.18 -12.49
CA VAL A 172 1.37 10.28 -13.09
C VAL A 172 1.78 8.84 -12.81
N ILE A 173 0.82 8.04 -12.33
CA ILE A 173 0.92 6.58 -12.34
C ILE A 173 0.18 6.10 -13.60
N PRO A 174 0.89 5.60 -14.62
CA PRO A 174 0.27 5.16 -15.87
C PRO A 174 -0.70 3.99 -15.67
N SER A 175 -1.75 3.96 -16.48
CA SER A 175 -2.60 2.78 -16.71
C SER A 175 -1.74 1.54 -16.95
N GLY A 176 -2.17 0.40 -16.41
CA GLY A 176 -1.41 -0.85 -16.51
C GLY A 176 -0.37 -1.06 -15.41
N THR A 177 -0.02 -0.02 -14.64
CA THR A 177 0.91 -0.14 -13.50
C THR A 177 0.31 -1.01 -12.40
N LEU A 178 1.12 -1.90 -11.81
CA LEU A 178 0.72 -2.64 -10.62
C LEU A 178 0.80 -1.72 -9.39
N ILE A 179 -0.35 -1.45 -8.79
CA ILE A 179 -0.53 -0.56 -7.65
C ILE A 179 -0.85 -1.40 -6.42
N ARG A 180 -0.29 -1.01 -5.27
CA ARG A 180 -0.61 -1.57 -3.97
C ARG A 180 -1.65 -0.70 -3.28
N VAL A 181 -2.79 -1.29 -2.91
CA VAL A 181 -3.85 -0.60 -2.16
C VAL A 181 -4.09 -1.23 -0.79
N SER A 182 -4.54 -0.42 0.15
CA SER A 182 -4.87 -0.87 1.50
C SER A 182 -6.04 -0.10 2.10
N LEU A 183 -6.60 -0.64 3.17
CA LEU A 183 -7.61 0.01 4.01
C LEU A 183 -6.98 0.39 5.35
N ALA A 184 -7.16 1.64 5.75
CA ALA A 184 -6.83 2.11 7.10
C ALA A 184 -7.60 1.28 8.15
N ARG A 185 -7.09 1.21 9.40
CA ARG A 185 -7.84 0.58 10.49
C ARG A 185 -9.18 1.29 10.72
N TRP A 186 -10.12 0.57 11.31
CA TRP A 186 -11.41 1.13 11.76
C TRP A 186 -11.21 2.45 12.51
N TRP A 187 -11.88 3.49 12.03
CA TRP A 187 -11.84 4.82 12.59
C TRP A 187 -13.15 5.56 12.29
N ASP A 188 -13.42 6.58 13.07
CA ASP A 188 -14.45 7.58 12.80
C ASP A 188 -13.90 8.99 13.05
N THR A 189 -14.67 9.99 12.67
CA THR A 189 -14.35 11.39 12.98
C THR A 189 -15.06 11.77 14.30
N ASN A 190 -14.71 11.09 15.39
CA ASN A 190 -15.29 11.30 16.73
C ASN A 190 -16.83 11.30 16.71
N GLY A 191 -17.43 10.30 16.09
CA GLY A 191 -18.89 10.16 15.96
C GLY A 191 -19.56 11.03 14.89
N THR A 192 -18.84 11.88 14.15
CA THR A 192 -19.42 12.65 13.03
C THR A 192 -19.55 11.85 11.74
N THR A 193 -18.91 10.69 11.68
CA THR A 193 -18.99 9.72 10.59
C THR A 193 -19.28 8.33 11.17
N GLU A 194 -19.86 7.44 10.38
CA GLU A 194 -19.86 6.02 10.70
C GLU A 194 -18.43 5.48 10.78
N ASN A 195 -18.25 4.45 11.61
CA ASN A 195 -17.00 3.72 11.71
C ASN A 195 -16.70 3.06 10.36
N ARG A 196 -15.50 3.32 9.85
CA ARG A 196 -15.12 2.95 8.49
C ARG A 196 -13.64 2.63 8.37
N CYS A 197 -13.27 2.00 7.26
CA CYS A 197 -11.88 1.81 6.87
C CYS A 197 -11.63 2.54 5.56
N SER A 198 -10.80 3.59 5.58
CA SER A 198 -10.55 4.42 4.40
C SER A 198 -9.60 3.72 3.42
N LEU A 199 -9.91 3.82 2.12
CA LEU A 199 -9.03 3.41 1.04
C LEU A 199 -7.75 4.26 1.01
N GLN A 200 -6.63 3.60 0.80
CA GLN A 200 -5.30 4.18 0.71
C GLN A 200 -4.53 3.57 -0.48
N LEU A 201 -3.73 4.41 -1.14
CA LEU A 201 -2.73 3.97 -2.09
C LEU A 201 -1.40 3.85 -1.34
N SER A 202 -0.87 2.64 -1.30
CA SER A 202 0.28 2.27 -0.45
C SER A 202 1.58 2.02 -1.21
N GLY A 203 1.57 2.13 -2.54
CA GLY A 203 2.74 2.01 -3.40
C GLY A 203 2.39 1.58 -4.82
N TRP A 204 3.39 1.47 -5.68
CA TRP A 204 3.32 0.94 -7.04
C TRP A 204 4.68 0.34 -7.41
N TYR A 205 4.73 -0.36 -8.55
CA TYR A 205 5.92 -1.11 -8.98
C TYR A 205 6.28 -0.80 -10.43
N GLY A 206 7.57 -0.74 -10.74
CA GLY A 206 8.08 -0.62 -12.12
C GLY A 206 8.01 0.78 -12.71
N LEU A 207 7.86 1.84 -11.90
CA LEU A 207 8.06 3.22 -12.36
C LEU A 207 9.49 3.66 -12.02
N PRO A 208 10.16 4.38 -12.93
CA PRO A 208 11.47 4.95 -12.64
C PRO A 208 11.36 5.91 -11.46
N GLU A 209 12.39 5.97 -10.64
CA GLU A 209 12.48 7.02 -9.62
C GLU A 209 12.47 8.39 -10.33
N PRO A 210 11.72 9.37 -9.80
CA PRO A 210 11.77 10.71 -10.35
C PRO A 210 13.22 11.20 -10.29
N GLU A 211 13.73 11.72 -11.41
CA GLU A 211 15.03 12.39 -11.44
C GLU A 211 15.01 13.49 -10.37
N THR A 212 15.82 13.34 -9.33
CA THR A 212 16.13 14.46 -8.46
C THR A 212 16.77 15.51 -9.36
N LYS A 213 16.07 16.60 -9.61
CA LYS A 213 16.73 17.80 -10.13
C LYS A 213 17.78 18.17 -9.11
N ASN A 214 19.04 17.85 -9.39
CA ASN A 214 20.15 18.57 -8.81
C ASN A 214 20.02 19.99 -9.37
N ASP A 215 19.28 20.83 -8.67
CA ASP A 215 19.46 22.28 -8.78
C ASP A 215 20.80 22.58 -8.08
N ASP A 216 21.90 22.05 -8.63
CA ASP A 216 23.19 22.70 -8.55
C ASP A 216 23.05 23.91 -9.49
N GLU A 217 22.37 24.95 -9.01
CA GLU A 217 22.65 26.29 -9.50
C GLU A 217 24.16 26.48 -9.28
N ASP A 218 24.91 26.37 -10.38
CA ASP A 218 26.21 27.01 -10.53
C ASP A 218 26.00 28.48 -10.15
N ASP A 219 26.16 28.77 -8.86
CA ASP A 219 26.38 30.09 -8.32
C ASP A 219 27.76 30.53 -8.87
N ASP A 220 27.72 31.00 -10.12
CA ASP A 220 28.73 31.83 -10.76
C ASP A 220 28.86 33.12 -9.92
N LEU A 221 29.50 33.00 -8.75
CA LEU A 221 29.90 34.13 -7.93
C LEU A 221 31.28 34.59 -8.40
N PRO A 222 31.41 35.79 -8.99
CA PRO A 222 32.70 36.34 -9.32
C PRO A 222 33.31 36.95 -8.05
N PHE A 223 34.28 36.26 -7.45
CA PHE A 223 35.26 36.86 -6.54
C PHE A 223 36.67 36.41 -6.91
#